data_AF-A0A6J4GIB4-F1
#
_entry.id   AF-A0A6J4GIB4-F1
#
_cell.length_a   1.000
_cell.length_b   1.000
_cell.length_c   1.000
_cell.angle_alpha   90.00
_cell.angle_beta   90.00
_cell.angle_gamma   90.00
#
_symmetry.space_group_name_H-M   'P 1'
#
loop_
_entity.id
_entity.type
_entity.pdbx_description
1 polymer ?
#
loop_
_entity_poly.entity_id
_entity_poly.type
_entity_poly.pdbx_seq_one_letter_code
_entity_poly.pdbx_strand_id
1 'polypeptide(L)'
;MELNLEKITAAIKRLLPQRKLSDIDGSSKTTPMRNGSLSFKLNDPFITNLRDEEIRSKIYDQRSRVALEASAAGIWDWDIPTNVVFYSSESLKLLGLDSNDVFDNLELWDRALHPEDLHKYYAAIDNHLDGKTSYFENQHRVLTSNGKYKWIMSRGKVIECDSQGKPLRLAGTHTDIYFQKERELTLIRNSKFFASKKR
;
A
#
# COMPACT_ATOMS: atom_id res chain seq x y z
N MET A 1 -26.01 37.97 30.66
CA MET A 1 -24.98 38.41 29.70
C MET A 1 -25.31 37.74 28.38
N GLU A 2 -26.02 38.46 27.50
CA GLU A 2 -26.51 37.95 26.22
C GLU A 2 -25.33 37.47 25.37
N LEU A 3 -25.28 36.17 25.07
CA LEU A 3 -24.33 35.64 24.10
C LEU A 3 -24.76 36.12 22.72
N ASN A 4 -23.95 37.00 22.13
CA ASN A 4 -24.19 37.56 20.80
C ASN A 4 -24.24 36.43 19.75
N LEU A 5 -25.46 36.10 19.33
CA LEU A 5 -25.80 35.08 18.32
C LEU A 5 -24.98 35.25 17.02
N GLU A 6 -24.57 36.48 16.69
CA GLU A 6 -23.76 36.77 15.51
C GLU A 6 -22.36 36.15 15.58
N LYS A 7 -21.72 36.13 16.75
CA LYS A 7 -20.34 35.58 16.90
C LYS A 7 -20.33 34.07 16.73
N ILE A 8 -21.35 33.39 17.26
CA ILE A 8 -21.52 31.93 17.07
C ILE A 8 -21.82 31.64 15.60
N THR A 9 -22.73 32.42 14.99
CA THR A 9 -23.09 32.28 13.57
C THR A 9 -21.88 32.50 12.65
N ALA A 10 -21.01 33.47 12.96
CA ALA A 10 -19.79 33.75 12.20
C ALA A 10 -18.76 32.61 12.31
N ALA A 11 -18.59 32.03 13.50
CA ALA A 11 -17.69 30.88 13.70
C ALA A 11 -18.18 29.63 12.95
N ILE A 12 -19.49 29.38 12.96
CA ILE A 12 -20.11 28.26 12.24
C ILE A 12 -20.00 28.45 10.72
N LYS A 13 -20.29 29.64 10.18
CA LYS A 13 -20.12 29.95 8.74
C LYS A 13 -18.67 29.82 8.27
N ARG A 14 -17.69 30.09 9.13
CA ARG A 14 -16.25 29.92 8.81
C ARG A 14 -15.85 28.45 8.73
N LEU A 15 -16.44 27.59 9.55
CA LEU A 15 -16.14 26.15 9.56
C LEU A 15 -16.92 25.37 8.48
N LEU A 16 -18.11 25.84 8.09
CA LEU A 16 -18.98 25.20 7.10
C LEU A 16 -19.55 26.22 6.10
N PRO A 17 -18.74 26.76 5.17
CA PRO A 17 -19.13 27.88 4.31
C PRO A 17 -20.23 27.55 3.27
N GLN A 18 -20.53 26.27 3.04
CA GLN A 18 -21.44 25.80 1.99
C GLN A 18 -22.84 25.37 2.48
N ARG A 19 -23.19 25.54 3.77
CA ARG A 19 -24.50 25.12 4.32
C ARG A 19 -25.31 26.27 4.92
N LYS A 20 -26.65 26.15 4.85
CA LYS A 20 -27.56 27.07 5.55
C LYS A 20 -27.59 26.69 7.03
N LEU A 21 -27.76 27.70 7.91
CA LEU A 21 -27.81 27.50 9.36
C LEU A 21 -28.97 26.58 9.80
N SER A 22 -29.98 26.40 8.93
CA SER A 22 -31.11 25.49 9.06
C SER A 22 -30.75 24.00 8.99
N ASP A 23 -29.56 23.66 8.52
CA ASP A 23 -29.16 22.28 8.20
C ASP A 23 -28.31 21.64 9.31
N ILE A 24 -28.15 22.35 10.43
CA ILE A 24 -27.36 21.94 11.60
C ILE A 24 -28.31 21.33 12.61
N ASP A 25 -28.57 20.03 12.47
CA ASP A 25 -29.41 19.27 13.39
C ASP A 25 -28.52 18.74 14.53
N GLY A 26 -28.29 19.57 15.54
CA GLY A 26 -27.35 19.27 16.61
C GLY A 26 -27.86 19.63 18.00
N SER A 27 -27.78 18.69 18.94
CA SER A 27 -28.06 18.99 20.35
C SER A 27 -26.92 19.85 20.90
N SER A 28 -27.20 21.08 21.31
CA SER A 28 -26.22 21.92 22.00
C SER A 28 -26.29 21.68 23.51
N LYS A 29 -25.16 21.35 24.15
CA LYS A 29 -25.03 21.42 25.62
C LYS A 29 -24.14 22.58 26.01
N THR A 30 -24.62 23.41 26.94
CA THR A 30 -23.86 24.50 27.54
C THR A 30 -23.36 24.10 28.92
N THR A 31 -22.05 24.14 29.14
CA THR A 31 -21.46 23.88 30.45
C THR A 31 -20.78 25.15 30.97
N PRO A 32 -21.20 25.66 32.15
CA PRO A 32 -20.54 26.81 32.76
C PRO A 32 -19.11 26.43 33.21
N MET A 33 -18.14 27.28 32.86
CA MET A 33 -16.74 27.12 33.25
C MET A 33 -16.41 27.99 34.48
N ARG A 34 -15.41 27.54 35.25
CA ARG A 34 -14.96 28.17 36.51
C ARG A 34 -14.54 29.64 36.38
N ASN A 35 -14.24 30.12 35.17
CA ASN A 35 -13.84 31.50 34.86
C ASN A 35 -15.01 32.41 34.43
N GLY A 36 -16.26 31.96 34.61
CA GLY A 36 -17.45 32.72 34.20
C GLY A 36 -17.79 32.65 32.71
N SER A 37 -17.04 31.87 31.91
CA SER A 37 -17.37 31.62 30.50
C SER A 37 -18.30 30.40 30.33
N LEU A 38 -19.05 30.35 29.23
CA LEU A 38 -19.89 29.22 28.86
C LEU A 38 -19.23 28.44 27.72
N SER A 39 -19.02 27.14 27.92
CA SER A 39 -18.59 26.23 26.84
C SER A 39 -19.82 25.71 26.09
N PHE A 40 -19.84 25.87 24.77
CA PHE A 40 -20.90 25.34 23.90
C PHE A 40 -20.36 24.12 23.17
N LYS A 41 -20.95 22.94 23.43
CA LYS A 41 -20.65 21.72 22.70
C LYS A 41 -21.77 21.45 21.71
N LEU A 42 -21.49 21.68 20.43
CA LEU A 42 -22.37 21.31 19.32
C LEU A 42 -22.08 19.86 18.94
N ASN A 43 -23.05 18.97 19.16
CA ASN A 43 -23.00 17.61 18.65
C ASN A 43 -23.73 17.58 17.30
N ASP A 44 -22.99 17.80 16.22
CA ASP A 44 -23.48 17.66 14.85
C ASP A 44 -23.13 16.25 14.35
N PRO A 45 -24.11 15.38 14.04
CA PRO A 45 -23.87 14.03 13.55
C PRO A 45 -23.07 13.96 12.25
N PHE A 46 -23.20 14.95 11.36
CA PHE A 46 -22.46 15.01 10.10
C PHE A 46 -20.98 15.34 10.33
N ILE A 47 -20.69 16.35 11.17
CA ILE A 47 -19.30 16.67 11.56
C ILE A 47 -18.67 15.51 12.33
N THR A 48 -19.45 14.82 13.16
CA THR A 48 -18.99 13.67 13.93
C THR A 48 -18.65 12.49 13.01
N ASN A 49 -19.54 12.12 12.10
CA ASN A 49 -19.31 11.03 11.14
C ASN A 49 -18.11 11.29 10.23
N LEU A 50 -17.97 12.51 9.69
CA LEU A 50 -16.84 12.88 8.83
C LEU A 50 -15.51 12.78 9.57
N ARG A 51 -15.44 13.28 10.81
CA ARG A 51 -14.24 13.16 11.64
C ARG A 51 -13.92 11.71 11.98
N ASP A 52 -14.93 10.91 12.26
CA ASP A 52 -14.75 9.49 12.54
C ASP A 52 -14.24 8.72 11.32
N GLU A 53 -14.73 9.02 10.11
CA GLU A 53 -14.20 8.47 8.86
C GLU A 53 -12.75 8.88 8.61
N GLU A 54 -12.43 10.17 8.81
CA GLU A 54 -11.07 10.68 8.64
C GLU A 54 -10.09 10.05 9.64
N ILE A 55 -10.51 9.90 10.90
CA ILE A 55 -9.72 9.22 11.94
C ILE A 55 -9.55 7.74 11.58
N ARG A 56 -10.59 7.06 11.11
CA ARG A 56 -10.51 5.66 10.68
C ARG A 56 -9.55 5.48 9.52
N SER A 57 -9.61 6.35 8.50
CA SER A 57 -8.67 6.33 7.37
C SER A 57 -7.23 6.51 7.87
N LYS A 58 -6.97 7.51 8.71
CA LYS A 58 -5.64 7.76 9.27
C LYS A 58 -5.10 6.58 10.08
N ILE A 59 -5.93 5.96 10.92
CA ILE A 59 -5.54 4.80 11.71
C ILE A 59 -5.26 3.60 10.80
N TYR A 60 -6.07 3.40 9.76
CA TYR A 60 -5.85 2.34 8.78
C TYR A 60 -4.53 2.54 8.03
N ASP A 61 -4.27 3.73 7.51
CA ASP A 61 -3.04 4.07 6.79
C ASP A 61 -1.81 3.90 7.70
N GLN A 62 -1.91 4.35 8.95
CA GLN A 62 -0.82 4.18 9.93
C GLN A 62 -0.54 2.70 10.21
N ARG A 63 -1.57 1.88 10.41
CA ARG A 63 -1.40 0.43 10.63
C ARG A 63 -0.81 -0.26 9.40
N SER A 64 -1.29 0.08 8.21
CA SER A 64 -0.78 -0.45 6.95
C SER A 64 0.70 -0.10 6.76
N ARG A 65 1.07 1.16 7.01
CA ARG A 65 2.48 1.60 6.95
C ARG A 65 3.37 0.83 7.94
N VAL A 66 2.96 0.73 9.20
CA VAL A 66 3.72 0.01 10.23
C VAL A 66 3.89 -1.47 9.87
N ALA A 67 2.84 -2.11 9.33
CA ALA A 67 2.93 -3.50 8.90
C ALA A 67 3.93 -3.68 7.73
N LEU A 68 3.91 -2.78 6.75
CA LEU A 68 4.84 -2.79 5.62
C LEU A 68 6.29 -2.57 6.07
N GLU A 69 6.54 -1.56 6.89
CA GLU A 69 7.85 -1.27 7.48
C GLU A 69 8.39 -2.47 8.27
N ALA A 70 7.57 -3.05 9.15
CA ALA A 70 7.96 -4.21 9.97
C ALA A 70 8.23 -5.47 9.13
N SER A 71 7.55 -5.62 7.98
CA SER A 71 7.77 -6.73 7.06
C SER A 71 9.00 -6.57 6.17
N ALA A 72 9.64 -5.39 6.17
CA ALA A 72 10.70 -5.00 5.25
C ALA A 72 10.31 -5.26 3.78
N ALA A 73 9.03 -5.09 3.45
CA ALA A 73 8.51 -5.29 2.10
C ALA A 73 8.43 -3.95 1.36
N GLY A 74 8.77 -3.97 0.07
CA GLY A 74 8.55 -2.86 -0.84
C GLY A 74 7.20 -2.98 -1.52
N ILE A 75 6.61 -1.85 -1.92
CA ILE A 75 5.35 -1.85 -2.68
C ILE A 75 5.66 -1.65 -4.16
N TRP A 76 4.90 -2.33 -5.01
CA TRP A 76 4.81 -2.03 -6.43
C TRP A 76 3.35 -1.98 -6.86
N ASP A 77 3.06 -1.17 -7.88
CA ASP A 77 1.71 -0.94 -8.39
C ASP A 77 1.80 -0.72 -9.90
N TRP A 78 1.19 -1.62 -10.66
CA TRP A 78 1.19 -1.62 -12.11
C TRP A 78 -0.16 -1.15 -12.66
N ASP A 79 -0.12 -0.01 -13.35
CA ASP A 79 -1.17 0.46 -14.24
C ASP A 79 -1.06 -0.30 -15.57
N ILE A 80 -1.99 -1.22 -15.80
CA ILE A 80 -1.96 -2.13 -16.95
C ILE A 80 -2.24 -1.36 -18.26
N PRO A 81 -3.26 -0.46 -18.33
CA PRO A 81 -3.51 0.34 -19.53
C PRO A 81 -2.33 1.22 -19.96
N THR A 82 -1.71 1.96 -19.04
CA THR A 82 -0.59 2.86 -19.38
C THR A 82 0.76 2.16 -19.38
N ASN A 83 0.80 0.92 -18.88
CA ASN A 83 1.99 0.11 -18.73
C ASN A 83 3.08 0.75 -17.85
N VAL A 84 2.65 1.47 -16.81
CA VAL A 84 3.54 2.18 -15.88
C VAL A 84 3.53 1.46 -14.54
N VAL A 85 4.71 1.26 -13.95
CA VAL A 85 4.84 0.63 -12.65
C VAL A 85 5.40 1.63 -11.65
N PHE A 86 4.61 1.92 -10.62
CA PHE A 86 5.09 2.61 -9.44
C PHE A 86 5.85 1.64 -8.53
N TYR A 87 7.00 2.08 -8.00
CA TYR A 87 7.76 1.38 -6.98
C TYR A 87 7.97 2.28 -5.77
N SER A 88 7.74 1.76 -4.56
CA SER A 88 8.08 2.49 -3.33
C SER A 88 9.59 2.59 -3.13
N SER A 89 10.02 3.53 -2.29
CA SER A 89 11.43 3.66 -1.90
C SER A 89 12.02 2.36 -1.34
N GLU A 90 11.23 1.60 -0.60
CA GLU A 90 11.61 0.31 -0.03
C GLU A 90 11.76 -0.74 -1.13
N SER A 91 10.88 -0.75 -2.14
CA SER A 91 11.00 -1.65 -3.28
C SER A 91 12.28 -1.39 -4.06
N LEU A 92 12.56 -0.14 -4.39
CA LEU A 92 13.80 0.24 -5.09
C LEU A 92 15.04 -0.17 -4.30
N LYS A 93 15.06 0.07 -2.99
CA LYS A 93 16.14 -0.39 -2.08
C LYS A 93 16.29 -1.92 -2.08
N LEU A 94 15.18 -2.66 -2.03
CA LEU A 94 15.21 -4.12 -2.02
C LEU A 94 15.77 -4.69 -3.33
N LEU A 95 15.36 -4.10 -4.46
CA LEU A 95 15.81 -4.45 -5.79
C LEU A 95 17.24 -3.98 -6.07
N GLY A 96 17.79 -3.07 -5.24
CA GLY A 96 19.13 -2.53 -5.39
C GLY A 96 19.28 -1.63 -6.62
N LEU A 97 18.23 -0.86 -6.90
CA LEU A 97 18.10 0.04 -8.05
C LEU A 97 18.07 1.49 -7.57
N ASP A 98 18.56 2.43 -8.39
CA ASP A 98 18.56 3.85 -8.02
C ASP A 98 17.18 4.48 -8.29
N SER A 99 16.83 5.49 -7.48
CA SER A 99 15.61 6.28 -7.67
C SER A 99 15.56 7.04 -8.99
N ASN A 100 16.73 7.31 -9.60
CA ASN A 100 16.83 7.92 -10.93
C ASN A 100 16.68 6.91 -12.07
N ASP A 101 16.70 5.60 -11.79
CA ASP A 101 16.46 4.54 -12.79
C ASP A 101 14.95 4.37 -13.06
N VAL A 102 14.14 5.42 -12.84
CA VAL A 102 12.67 5.40 -12.78
C VAL A 102 12.10 4.51 -13.88
N PHE A 103 11.49 3.42 -13.44
CA PHE A 103 10.91 2.35 -14.25
C PHE A 103 9.57 2.80 -14.82
N ASP A 104 9.60 3.82 -15.67
CA ASP A 104 8.41 4.28 -16.40
C ASP A 104 8.01 3.28 -17.52
N ASN A 105 8.77 2.19 -17.71
CA ASN A 105 8.46 1.13 -18.67
C ASN A 105 8.79 -0.29 -18.16
N LEU A 106 8.04 -1.27 -18.64
CA LEU A 106 8.32 -2.71 -18.42
C LEU A 106 9.64 -3.18 -19.05
N GLU A 107 10.16 -2.49 -20.06
CA GLU A 107 11.39 -2.92 -20.76
C GLU A 107 12.65 -2.87 -19.89
N LEU A 108 12.68 -1.97 -18.91
CA LEU A 108 13.74 -1.91 -17.91
C LEU A 108 13.59 -3.04 -16.88
N TRP A 109 12.36 -3.41 -16.54
CA TRP A 109 12.09 -4.57 -15.70
C TRP A 109 12.53 -5.88 -16.37
N ASP A 110 12.26 -6.04 -17.66
CA ASP A 110 12.74 -7.18 -18.46
C ASP A 110 14.25 -7.32 -18.46
N ARG A 111 14.97 -6.19 -18.53
CA ARG A 111 16.43 -6.16 -18.48
C ARG A 111 16.97 -6.48 -17.09
N ALA A 112 16.22 -6.15 -16.04
CA ALA A 112 16.59 -6.46 -14.67
C ALA A 112 16.29 -7.93 -14.32
N LEU A 113 15.27 -8.54 -14.92
CA LEU A 113 14.97 -9.95 -14.71
C LEU A 113 16.05 -10.86 -15.30
N HIS A 114 16.43 -11.89 -14.55
CA HIS A 114 17.31 -12.91 -15.08
C HIS A 114 16.66 -13.63 -16.28
N PRO A 115 17.38 -13.86 -17.40
CA PRO A 115 16.79 -14.42 -18.63
C PRO A 115 16.05 -15.75 -18.44
N GLU A 116 16.55 -16.62 -17.57
CA GLU A 116 15.91 -17.91 -17.24
C GLU A 116 14.58 -17.77 -16.47
N ASP A 117 14.34 -16.64 -15.82
CA ASP A 117 13.17 -16.42 -14.97
C ASP A 117 12.04 -15.69 -15.71
N LEU A 118 12.35 -15.01 -16.84
CA LEU A 118 11.38 -14.26 -17.67
C LEU A 118 10.12 -15.05 -17.99
N HIS A 119 10.27 -16.24 -18.58
CA HIS A 119 9.13 -17.05 -18.99
C HIS A 119 8.23 -17.44 -17.81
N LYS A 120 8.81 -17.81 -16.67
CA LYS A 120 8.04 -18.18 -15.47
C LYS A 120 7.35 -16.98 -14.85
N TYR A 121 8.00 -15.83 -14.89
CA TYR A 121 7.45 -14.56 -14.40
C TYR A 121 6.21 -14.16 -15.18
N TYR A 122 6.30 -14.10 -16.51
CA TYR A 122 5.17 -13.73 -17.35
C TYR A 122 4.04 -14.75 -17.31
N ALA A 123 4.34 -16.05 -17.32
CA ALA A 123 3.31 -17.07 -17.16
C ALA A 123 2.55 -16.94 -15.83
N ALA A 124 3.23 -16.55 -14.74
CA ALA A 124 2.57 -16.30 -13.45
C ALA A 124 1.70 -15.05 -13.47
N ILE A 125 2.13 -13.97 -14.14
CA ILE A 125 1.31 -12.77 -14.37
C ILE A 125 0.07 -13.13 -15.17
N ASP A 126 0.23 -13.76 -16.34
CA ASP A 126 -0.86 -14.10 -17.25
C ASP A 126 -1.89 -14.98 -16.56
N ASN A 127 -1.45 -16.00 -15.82
CA ASN A 127 -2.35 -16.85 -15.04
C ASN A 127 -3.16 -16.06 -14.01
N HIS A 128 -2.57 -15.05 -13.38
CA HIS A 128 -3.30 -14.22 -12.44
C HIS A 128 -4.28 -13.26 -13.12
N LEU A 129 -3.86 -12.61 -14.22
CA LEU A 129 -4.70 -11.71 -14.99
C LEU A 129 -5.89 -12.44 -15.63
N ASP A 130 -5.71 -13.70 -16.04
CA ASP A 130 -6.77 -14.59 -16.52
C ASP A 130 -7.68 -15.14 -15.40
N GLY A 131 -7.43 -14.77 -14.14
CA GLY A 131 -8.21 -15.25 -13.00
C GLY A 131 -7.99 -16.72 -12.63
N LYS A 132 -6.95 -17.38 -13.16
CA LYS A 132 -6.62 -18.78 -12.84
C LYS A 132 -6.02 -18.93 -11.43
N THR A 133 -5.49 -17.85 -10.87
CA THR A 133 -4.94 -17.82 -9.51
C THR A 133 -5.52 -16.66 -8.70
N SER A 134 -5.72 -16.87 -7.40
CA SER A 134 -6.23 -15.83 -6.49
C SER A 134 -5.23 -14.68 -6.25
N TYR A 135 -3.95 -14.97 -6.43
CA TYR A 135 -2.83 -14.04 -6.28
C TYR A 135 -1.81 -14.29 -7.39
N PHE A 136 -1.16 -13.22 -7.82
CA PHE A 136 0.11 -13.31 -8.52
C PHE A 136 1.19 -13.63 -7.48
N GLU A 137 2.05 -14.61 -7.77
CA GLU A 137 3.21 -14.93 -6.95
C GLU A 137 4.33 -15.47 -7.82
N ASN A 138 5.54 -14.92 -7.67
CA ASN A 138 6.72 -15.46 -8.31
C ASN A 138 8.03 -15.13 -7.57
N GLN A 139 8.92 -16.12 -7.49
CA GLN A 139 10.29 -15.97 -7.02
C GLN A 139 11.23 -15.87 -8.22
N HIS A 140 11.95 -14.75 -8.34
CA HIS A 140 12.81 -14.49 -9.48
C HIS A 140 14.08 -13.74 -9.07
N ARG A 141 15.06 -13.76 -9.96
CA ARG A 141 16.32 -13.03 -9.79
C ARG A 141 16.23 -11.68 -10.48
N VAL A 142 16.59 -10.63 -9.75
CA VAL A 142 16.69 -9.25 -10.23
C VAL A 142 18.15 -8.82 -10.23
N LEU A 143 18.62 -8.23 -11.33
CA LEU A 143 19.94 -7.65 -11.48
C LEU A 143 19.99 -6.30 -10.77
N THR A 144 20.82 -6.21 -9.75
CA THR A 144 21.04 -4.96 -9.00
C THR A 144 22.01 -4.04 -9.74
N SER A 145 22.05 -2.74 -9.41
CA SER A 145 22.99 -1.78 -10.04
C SER A 145 24.48 -2.11 -9.82
N ASN A 146 24.79 -3.01 -8.89
CA ASN A 146 26.16 -3.52 -8.68
C ASN A 146 26.53 -4.73 -9.56
N GLY A 147 25.63 -5.16 -10.46
CA GLY A 147 25.84 -6.27 -11.39
C GLY A 147 25.61 -7.66 -10.80
N LYS A 148 25.13 -7.77 -9.56
CA LYS A 148 24.79 -9.07 -8.94
C LYS A 148 23.29 -9.31 -8.98
N TYR A 149 22.92 -10.57 -9.14
CA TYR A 149 21.55 -11.02 -9.01
C TYR A 149 21.13 -11.22 -7.56
N LYS A 150 19.91 -10.81 -7.26
CA LYS A 150 19.28 -10.95 -5.95
C LYS A 150 17.94 -11.67 -6.09
N TRP A 151 17.65 -12.58 -5.16
CA TRP A 151 16.38 -13.29 -5.14
C TRP A 151 15.27 -12.46 -4.50
N ILE A 152 14.22 -12.21 -5.27
CA ILE A 152 13.06 -11.43 -4.87
C ILE A 152 11.81 -12.31 -5.00
N MET A 153 10.97 -12.25 -3.98
CA MET A 153 9.58 -12.70 -4.08
C MET A 153 8.72 -11.49 -4.45
N SER A 154 7.94 -11.62 -5.51
CA SER A 154 6.85 -10.70 -5.80
C SER A 154 5.52 -11.39 -5.58
N ARG A 155 4.61 -10.74 -4.85
CA ARG A 155 3.24 -11.21 -4.63
C ARG A 155 2.28 -10.05 -4.79
N GLY A 156 1.22 -10.22 -5.56
CA GLY A 156 0.26 -9.16 -5.84
C GLY A 156 -1.16 -9.66 -6.11
N LYS A 157 -2.08 -8.71 -6.24
CA LYS A 157 -3.47 -8.97 -6.58
C LYS A 157 -4.03 -7.85 -7.47
N VAL A 158 -4.87 -8.21 -8.44
CA VAL A 158 -5.68 -7.23 -9.17
C VAL A 158 -6.58 -6.50 -8.17
N ILE A 159 -6.45 -5.18 -8.10
CA ILE A 159 -7.21 -4.31 -7.19
C ILE A 159 -8.28 -3.49 -7.90
N GLU A 160 -8.22 -3.42 -9.23
CA GLU A 160 -9.15 -2.66 -10.06
C GLU A 160 -9.40 -3.39 -11.38
N CYS A 161 -10.67 -3.49 -11.77
CA CYS A 161 -11.10 -4.02 -13.05
C CYS A 161 -12.09 -3.05 -13.72
N ASP A 162 -12.20 -3.11 -15.04
CA ASP A 162 -13.21 -2.36 -15.78
C ASP A 162 -14.62 -3.01 -15.67
N SER A 163 -15.61 -2.37 -16.30
CA SER A 163 -17.00 -2.85 -16.33
C SER A 163 -17.19 -4.24 -16.97
N GLN A 164 -16.22 -4.71 -17.76
CA GLN A 164 -16.23 -6.02 -18.42
C GLN A 164 -15.39 -7.05 -17.64
N GLY A 165 -14.84 -6.68 -16.48
CA GLY A 165 -14.00 -7.54 -15.65
C GLY A 165 -12.53 -7.63 -16.09
N LYS A 166 -12.09 -6.80 -17.04
CA LYS A 166 -10.68 -6.76 -17.46
C LYS A 166 -9.84 -6.07 -16.36
N PRO A 167 -8.71 -6.66 -15.95
CA PRO A 167 -7.80 -6.03 -14.99
C PRO A 167 -7.29 -4.67 -15.49
N LEU A 168 -7.37 -3.66 -14.63
CA LEU A 168 -6.82 -2.32 -14.85
C LEU A 168 -5.59 -2.06 -13.98
N ARG A 169 -5.55 -2.61 -12.77
CA ARG A 169 -4.48 -2.32 -11.81
C ARG A 169 -4.09 -3.55 -11.00
N LEU A 170 -2.80 -3.86 -10.97
CA LEU A 170 -2.21 -4.95 -10.21
C LEU A 170 -1.23 -4.36 -9.20
N ALA A 171 -1.48 -4.56 -7.91
CA ALA A 171 -0.61 -4.05 -6.85
C ALA A 171 -0.12 -5.18 -5.96
N GLY A 172 1.06 -5.01 -5.38
CA GLY A 172 1.68 -6.05 -4.58
C GLY A 172 2.90 -5.59 -3.81
N THR A 173 3.62 -6.59 -3.31
CA THR A 173 4.85 -6.38 -2.55
C THR A 173 6.04 -7.12 -3.14
N HIS A 174 7.22 -6.56 -2.88
CA HIS A 174 8.51 -7.19 -3.04
C HIS A 174 9.11 -7.54 -1.69
N THR A 175 9.71 -8.72 -1.59
CA THR A 175 10.43 -9.14 -0.40
C THR A 175 11.72 -9.84 -0.80
N ASP A 176 12.79 -9.54 -0.09
CA ASP A 176 14.07 -10.25 -0.25
C ASP A 176 13.98 -11.65 0.35
N ILE A 177 14.25 -12.67 -0.46
CA ILE A 177 14.21 -14.07 -0.04
C ILE A 177 15.60 -14.74 -0.08
N TYR A 178 16.69 -13.95 -0.18
CA TYR A 178 18.06 -14.47 -0.24
C TYR A 178 18.35 -15.46 0.91
N PHE A 179 18.09 -15.07 2.16
CA PHE A 179 18.30 -15.93 3.33
C PHE A 179 17.37 -17.16 3.37
N GLN A 180 16.20 -17.11 2.73
CA GLN A 180 15.35 -18.30 2.60
C GLN A 180 15.98 -19.29 1.61
N LYS A 181 16.46 -18.80 0.46
CA LYS A 181 17.14 -19.63 -0.54
C LYS A 181 18.45 -20.21 -0.05
N GLU A 182 19.24 -19.45 0.70
CA GLU A 182 20.49 -19.96 1.28
C GLU A 182 20.24 -21.12 2.26
N ARG A 183 19.19 -21.02 3.07
CA ARG A 183 18.76 -22.10 3.97
C ARG A 183 18.29 -23.33 3.19
N GLU A 184 17.46 -23.13 2.16
CA GLU A 184 16.98 -24.21 1.29
C GLU A 184 18.15 -24.96 0.63
N LEU A 185 19.12 -24.23 0.07
CA LEU A 185 20.30 -24.80 -0.56
C LEU A 185 21.20 -25.54 0.43
N THR A 186 21.34 -25.03 1.65
CA THR A 186 22.11 -25.68 2.71
C THR A 186 21.47 -27.01 3.13
N LEU A 187 20.14 -27.04 3.27
CA LEU A 187 19.40 -28.27 3.56
C LEU A 187 19.54 -29.30 2.42
N ILE A 188 19.45 -28.86 1.17
CA ILE A 188 19.65 -29.73 0.00
C ILE A 188 21.09 -30.27 -0.04
N ARG A 189 22.09 -29.44 0.22
CA ARG A 189 23.50 -29.87 0.25
C ARG A 189 23.74 -30.91 1.34
N ASN A 190 23.21 -30.68 2.53
CA ASN A 190 23.35 -31.61 3.66
C ASN A 190 22.64 -32.93 3.36
N SER A 191 21.40 -32.91 2.86
CA SER A 191 20.67 -34.14 2.51
C SER A 191 21.37 -34.97 1.43
N LYS A 192 21.92 -34.33 0.39
CA LYS A 192 22.73 -35.01 -0.65
C LYS A 192 24.02 -35.62 -0.07
N PHE A 193 24.70 -34.91 0.83
CA PHE A 193 25.91 -35.41 1.50
C PHE A 193 25.61 -36.64 2.39
N PHE A 194 24.50 -36.64 3.13
CA PHE A 194 24.09 -37.79 3.93
C PHE A 194 23.65 -38.98 3.06
N ALA A 195 23.03 -38.73 1.92
CA ALA A 195 22.64 -39.79 0.97
C ALA A 195 23.86 -40.46 0.29
N SER A 196 24.94 -39.70 0.02
CA SER A 196 26.15 -40.26 -0.61
C SER A 196 27.05 -41.05 0.36
N LYS A 197 26.95 -40.81 1.67
CA LYS A 197 27.74 -41.49 2.71
C LYS A 197 27.14 -42.81 3.19
N LYS A 198 25.92 -43.14 2.76
CA LYS A 198 25.18 -44.36 3.12
C LYS A 198 25.32 -45.49 2.08
N ARG A 199 26.21 -45.34 1.09
CA ARG A 199 26.58 -46.37 0.12
C ARG A 199 27.98 -46.88 0.38
#